data_AF-A0A1D6ND11-F1
#
_entry.id   AF-A0A1D6ND11-F1
#
_cell.length_a   1.000
_cell.length_b   1.000
_cell.length_c   1.000
_cell.angle_alpha   90.00
_cell.angle_beta   90.00
_cell.angle_gamma   90.00
#
_symmetry.space_group_name_H-M   'P 1'
#
loop_
_entity.id
_entity.type
_entity.pdbx_description
1 polymer ?
#
loop_
_entity_poly.entity_id
_entity_poly.type
_entity_poly.pdbx_seq_one_letter_code
_entity_poly.pdbx_strand_id
1 'polypeptide(L)'
;MARIVSRALPFASRSSLRLPLPPPFPGAALVRSAAAGSPLPPAAEAALAASLLSWRGHTATPESSIAAPPPFAGFLAGIRRFRKGRRGQASAKRSQPQDAPPPPPPPPPPPKEREIELVARIGIEEDMPDDPEVLNIVEILKLNVPMAMKIALDGLLDSSYSTRDTSISDVGKYDKVEVSVLLCNDNFIQDLNKEWRDVDCATDILSMSQYIPDLDVPILMLGDIVISVEAAERQAGEKGVTLLDEVRVLVVRGILHLLGFQHESSNEAAAELEKEEQLILKSLRWKGKGLAKSVLDSSKPQTDSLDGQVTNDLKKAGSLRFYKPKFKYIFCDMDGTLLNSKSQVSARNAEALREARSRGVNIVIATGKARPAVIDALSMVDLSGRTGIVSESSPGVFLQGLLVYGLEGRRIYKRNLDQEALSYSIENKIPFVAFSQDHCYSMFDHPLVDSLHYIYHEPKAKIVPSIGQLLETAEIQKVLFLETPERISSALRPYWAKAIEGRAHVVQAQPDMLELVPPATSKGNGVKVLLNHLSISPDEVMAIGDGENDIEMLQLASFGVALANGSDKTKAAANVIGATNDEDGVAQAIYEYAF
;
A
#
# COMPACT_ATOMS: atom_id res chain seq x y z
N MET A 1 2.38 0.77 37.41
CA MET A 1 1.37 1.74 36.93
C MET A 1 0.59 1.14 35.77
N ALA A 2 -0.57 1.69 35.41
CA ALA A 2 -1.22 1.39 34.12
C ALA A 2 -0.68 2.37 33.06
N ARG A 3 -0.52 1.95 31.80
CA ARG A 3 -0.06 2.83 30.71
C ARG A 3 -1.03 4.01 30.53
N ILE A 4 -0.53 5.21 30.23
CA ILE A 4 -1.41 6.36 29.95
C ILE A 4 -2.22 6.08 28.67
N VAL A 5 -1.62 5.40 27.69
CA VAL A 5 -2.27 4.89 26.46
C VAL A 5 -3.45 3.95 26.73
N SER A 6 -3.63 3.41 27.94
CA SER A 6 -4.84 2.63 28.29
C SER A 6 -6.13 3.46 28.25
N ARG A 7 -6.01 4.80 28.28
CA ARG A 7 -7.12 5.75 28.09
C ARG A 7 -7.35 6.17 26.63
N ALA A 8 -6.40 5.90 25.74
CA ALA A 8 -6.55 6.24 24.32
C ALA A 8 -7.31 5.12 23.57
N LEU A 9 -8.40 5.48 22.90
CA LEU A 9 -9.23 4.51 22.15
C LEU A 9 -8.49 3.97 20.91
N PRO A 10 -8.42 2.64 20.72
CA PRO A 10 -8.11 2.07 19.40
C PRO A 10 -9.25 2.40 18.42
N PHE A 11 -8.91 2.81 17.21
CA PHE A 11 -9.87 3.33 16.22
C PHE A 11 -10.93 2.29 15.81
N ALA A 12 -12.11 2.39 16.43
CA ALA A 12 -13.34 1.77 15.96
C ALA A 12 -14.31 2.88 15.51
N SER A 13 -15.07 2.64 14.45
CA SER A 13 -15.84 3.66 13.73
C SER A 13 -16.76 4.51 14.64
N ARG A 14 -16.51 5.83 14.71
CA ARG A 14 -17.42 6.84 15.29
C ARG A 14 -18.68 7.03 14.42
N SER A 15 -19.54 6.01 14.32
CA SER A 15 -20.82 6.06 13.60
C SER A 15 -21.97 6.48 14.52
N SER A 16 -21.97 7.74 14.97
CA SER A 16 -22.92 8.29 15.95
C SER A 16 -24.27 8.69 15.34
N LEU A 17 -25.08 7.68 14.96
CA LEU A 17 -26.48 7.86 14.55
C LEU A 17 -27.36 8.39 15.70
N ARG A 18 -27.37 9.71 15.90
CA ARG A 18 -28.33 10.39 16.78
C ARG A 18 -29.71 10.44 16.12
N LEU A 19 -30.55 9.45 16.43
CA LEU A 19 -31.99 9.51 16.14
C LEU A 19 -32.64 10.67 16.90
N PRO A 20 -33.40 11.57 16.23
CA PRO A 20 -34.15 12.62 16.92
C PRO A 20 -35.41 12.05 17.57
N LEU A 21 -35.62 12.37 18.85
CA LEU A 21 -36.91 12.14 19.53
C LEU A 21 -37.98 13.10 18.99
N PRO A 22 -39.24 12.67 18.83
CA PRO A 22 -40.32 13.53 18.37
C PRO A 22 -40.76 14.54 19.46
N PRO A 23 -41.15 15.78 19.09
CA PRO A 23 -41.69 16.74 20.04
C PRO A 23 -43.13 16.38 20.47
N PRO A 24 -43.56 16.78 21.69
CA PRO A 24 -44.91 16.52 22.18
C PRO A 24 -45.96 17.46 21.55
N PHE A 25 -47.19 16.96 21.38
CA PHE A 25 -48.35 17.74 20.94
C PHE A 25 -48.90 18.65 22.07
N PRO A 26 -49.21 19.93 21.77
CA PRO A 26 -50.34 20.65 22.34
C PRO A 26 -51.59 20.49 21.43
N GLY A 27 -52.80 20.63 21.98
CA GLY A 27 -54.06 20.41 21.24
C GLY A 27 -55.07 21.56 21.34
N ALA A 28 -56.08 21.51 20.45
CA ALA A 28 -57.23 22.42 20.31
C ALA A 28 -56.87 23.85 19.76
N ALA A 29 -57.75 24.59 19.05
CA ALA A 29 -59.16 24.36 18.68
C ALA A 29 -59.62 25.15 17.41
N LEU A 30 -60.82 24.81 16.90
CA LEU A 30 -61.82 25.69 16.22
C LEU A 30 -61.62 26.31 14.80
N VAL A 31 -62.10 25.58 13.78
CA VAL A 31 -63.32 25.89 12.96
C VAL A 31 -63.46 27.23 12.18
N ARG A 32 -63.33 27.17 10.82
CA ARG A 32 -64.30 27.60 9.75
C ARG A 32 -63.67 27.47 8.33
N SER A 33 -64.29 26.82 7.33
CA SER A 33 -65.31 27.29 6.36
C SER A 33 -64.76 28.26 5.28
N ALA A 34 -64.94 28.07 3.95
CA ALA A 34 -65.55 26.97 3.15
C ALA A 34 -65.24 27.09 1.63
N ALA A 35 -65.45 26.00 0.87
CA ALA A 35 -65.78 25.90 -0.58
C ALA A 35 -64.75 26.46 -1.62
N ALA A 36 -64.72 26.07 -2.91
CA ALA A 36 -65.54 25.13 -3.71
C ALA A 36 -64.70 24.56 -4.90
N GLY A 37 -65.20 23.54 -5.62
CA GLY A 37 -64.87 23.32 -7.05
C GLY A 37 -64.21 22.00 -7.48
N SER A 38 -65.03 21.03 -7.88
CA SER A 38 -64.69 19.92 -8.81
C SER A 38 -65.69 19.97 -9.99
N PRO A 39 -65.45 19.39 -11.19
CA PRO A 39 -65.43 17.92 -11.35
C PRO A 39 -64.53 17.34 -12.48
N LEU A 40 -64.51 16.00 -12.53
CA LEU A 40 -64.10 15.09 -13.63
C LEU A 40 -65.34 14.29 -14.10
N PRO A 41 -65.27 13.31 -15.04
CA PRO A 41 -64.49 13.17 -16.28
C PRO A 41 -65.46 13.15 -17.50
N PRO A 42 -65.41 12.24 -18.52
CA PRO A 42 -65.57 10.78 -18.36
C PRO A 42 -64.57 9.93 -19.19
N ALA A 43 -64.76 8.60 -19.20
CA ALA A 43 -63.88 7.60 -19.82
C ALA A 43 -64.50 6.91 -21.07
N ALA A 44 -63.77 5.98 -21.68
CA ALA A 44 -64.30 4.98 -22.62
C ALA A 44 -63.56 3.64 -22.44
N GLU A 45 -64.30 2.52 -22.53
CA GLU A 45 -63.81 1.14 -22.37
C GLU A 45 -63.71 0.41 -23.72
N ALA A 46 -62.92 -0.67 -23.77
CA ALA A 46 -63.22 -1.82 -24.63
C ALA A 46 -62.57 -3.10 -24.05
N ALA A 47 -63.30 -4.22 -24.07
CA ALA A 47 -62.87 -5.53 -23.58
C ALA A 47 -63.45 -6.66 -24.48
N LEU A 48 -63.31 -7.92 -24.05
CA LEU A 48 -63.84 -9.16 -24.70
C LEU A 48 -63.07 -9.58 -25.99
N ALA A 49 -63.01 -10.85 -26.40
CA ALA A 49 -63.31 -12.16 -25.78
C ALA A 49 -62.35 -13.21 -26.43
N ALA A 50 -61.80 -14.24 -25.80
CA ALA A 50 -62.35 -15.29 -24.91
C ALA A 50 -63.09 -16.44 -25.64
N SER A 51 -62.39 -17.57 -25.86
CA SER A 51 -62.89 -18.97 -25.76
C SER A 51 -61.67 -19.92 -25.92
N LEU A 52 -61.38 -20.95 -25.09
CA LEU A 52 -62.15 -21.96 -24.34
C LEU A 52 -62.39 -23.28 -25.09
N LEU A 53 -61.87 -24.37 -24.50
CA LEU A 53 -62.26 -25.79 -24.45
C LEU A 53 -60.98 -26.55 -23.99
N SER A 54 -60.79 -26.98 -22.73
CA SER A 54 -61.49 -28.05 -21.97
C SER A 54 -61.34 -29.44 -22.62
N TRP A 55 -61.18 -30.58 -21.93
CA TRP A 55 -61.28 -30.95 -20.50
C TRP A 55 -60.58 -32.35 -20.34
N ARG A 56 -60.24 -32.97 -19.19
CA ARG A 56 -60.49 -32.85 -17.72
C ARG A 56 -59.12 -32.83 -16.99
N GLY A 57 -58.87 -33.08 -15.69
CA GLY A 57 -59.61 -33.61 -14.51
C GLY A 57 -59.20 -35.06 -14.20
N HIS A 58 -59.05 -35.53 -12.95
CA HIS A 58 -59.26 -34.99 -11.59
C HIS A 58 -58.33 -35.80 -10.63
N THR A 59 -57.92 -35.49 -9.39
CA THR A 59 -58.12 -34.43 -8.35
C THR A 59 -56.92 -34.58 -7.35
N ALA A 60 -56.71 -33.94 -6.19
CA ALA A 60 -57.50 -33.12 -5.25
C ALA A 60 -56.62 -32.03 -4.56
N THR A 61 -56.87 -31.72 -3.27
CA THR A 61 -56.21 -30.73 -2.38
C THR A 61 -56.26 -31.23 -0.91
N PRO A 62 -55.68 -30.56 0.13
CA PRO A 62 -54.80 -29.38 0.20
C PRO A 62 -53.43 -29.77 0.90
N GLU A 63 -52.70 -29.07 1.79
CA GLU A 63 -52.84 -27.77 2.50
C GLU A 63 -51.50 -27.19 3.04
N SER A 64 -51.52 -25.87 3.30
CA SER A 64 -50.64 -24.93 4.05
C SER A 64 -49.38 -25.30 4.87
N SER A 65 -48.43 -24.33 4.86
CA SER A 65 -47.75 -23.69 6.03
C SER A 65 -46.21 -23.83 6.17
N ILE A 66 -45.61 -22.96 7.00
CA ILE A 66 -44.20 -22.55 7.02
C ILE A 66 -43.62 -22.63 8.45
N ALA A 67 -42.42 -23.19 8.63
CA ALA A 67 -41.57 -22.97 9.82
C ALA A 67 -40.09 -23.32 9.54
N ALA A 68 -39.17 -22.77 10.36
CA ALA A 68 -37.71 -22.95 10.28
C ALA A 68 -37.18 -23.94 11.35
N PRO A 69 -35.96 -24.49 11.21
CA PRO A 69 -35.33 -25.33 12.24
C PRO A 69 -34.70 -24.51 13.40
N PRO A 70 -34.62 -25.09 14.62
CA PRO A 70 -34.04 -24.44 15.81
C PRO A 70 -32.52 -24.67 16.01
N PRO A 71 -31.88 -24.04 17.03
CA PRO A 71 -30.41 -23.98 17.16
C PRO A 71 -29.81 -24.68 18.42
N PHE A 72 -28.49 -24.48 18.62
CA PHE A 72 -27.66 -24.61 19.84
C PHE A 72 -26.82 -25.88 20.16
N ALA A 73 -25.57 -25.58 20.60
CA ALA A 73 -24.70 -26.26 21.57
C ALA A 73 -24.08 -27.64 21.26
N GLY A 74 -22.84 -27.91 21.75
CA GLY A 74 -22.28 -29.27 21.65
C GLY A 74 -20.99 -29.74 22.36
N PHE A 75 -20.03 -28.88 22.77
CA PHE A 75 -18.92 -29.24 23.68
C PHE A 75 -17.81 -30.26 23.23
N LEU A 76 -16.79 -30.39 24.09
CA LEU A 76 -15.46 -30.99 23.86
C LEU A 76 -15.33 -32.51 24.13
N ALA A 77 -14.72 -33.26 23.21
CA ALA A 77 -13.77 -34.39 23.39
C ALA A 77 -13.38 -34.96 22.00
N GLY A 78 -12.19 -35.50 21.69
CA GLY A 78 -11.00 -35.79 22.49
C GLY A 78 -10.81 -37.30 22.73
N ILE A 79 -9.96 -37.99 21.93
CA ILE A 79 -9.18 -39.21 22.28
C ILE A 79 -8.36 -39.80 21.10
N ARG A 80 -7.05 -39.96 21.35
CA ARG A 80 -6.05 -40.97 20.88
C ARG A 80 -6.09 -41.59 19.46
N ARG A 81 -4.90 -41.51 18.82
CA ARG A 81 -4.12 -42.58 18.13
C ARG A 81 -4.86 -43.81 17.58
N PHE A 82 -4.57 -44.15 16.32
CA PHE A 82 -3.96 -45.47 16.03
C PHE A 82 -3.04 -45.47 14.79
N ARG A 83 -1.92 -46.20 14.87
CA ARG A 83 -1.04 -46.52 13.72
C ARG A 83 -1.60 -47.72 12.95
N LYS A 84 -1.51 -47.70 11.62
CA LYS A 84 -1.37 -48.93 10.82
C LYS A 84 -0.56 -48.64 9.56
N GLY A 85 0.63 -49.26 9.46
CA GLY A 85 1.45 -49.22 8.25
C GLY A 85 1.23 -50.46 7.38
N ARG A 86 1.78 -50.45 6.16
CA ARG A 86 1.92 -51.63 5.30
C ARG A 86 3.36 -51.78 4.83
N ARG A 87 3.89 -53.00 4.90
CA ARG A 87 4.98 -53.50 4.05
C ARG A 87 4.41 -53.60 2.60
N GLY A 88 5.18 -53.45 1.52
CA GLY A 88 6.64 -53.41 1.37
C GLY A 88 7.15 -54.64 0.60
N GLN A 89 8.07 -54.44 -0.36
CA GLN A 89 8.78 -55.50 -1.09
C GLN A 89 10.23 -55.06 -1.38
N ALA A 90 11.10 -56.00 -1.79
CA ALA A 90 12.55 -55.85 -1.69
C ALA A 90 13.29 -56.53 -2.85
N SER A 91 14.58 -56.17 -3.06
CA SER A 91 15.53 -57.01 -3.80
C SER A 91 17.00 -56.67 -3.49
N ALA A 92 17.88 -57.67 -3.72
CA ALA A 92 19.34 -57.62 -3.90
C ALA A 92 20.26 -56.97 -2.83
N LYS A 93 21.12 -57.80 -2.21
CA LYS A 93 22.42 -57.39 -1.65
C LYS A 93 23.51 -57.50 -2.72
N ARG A 94 24.48 -56.58 -2.75
CA ARG A 94 25.88 -56.88 -3.13
C ARG A 94 26.84 -55.99 -2.34
N SER A 95 28.10 -56.39 -2.26
CA SER A 95 29.07 -55.96 -1.24
C SER A 95 30.08 -54.91 -1.71
N GLN A 96 30.45 -53.98 -0.82
CA GLN A 96 31.67 -53.19 -0.87
C GLN A 96 32.32 -53.12 0.54
N PRO A 97 33.63 -52.89 0.66
CA PRO A 97 34.38 -52.96 1.93
C PRO A 97 34.28 -51.68 2.77
N GLN A 98 34.71 -51.77 4.03
CA GLN A 98 34.99 -50.63 4.89
C GLN A 98 36.37 -50.05 4.55
N ASP A 99 36.47 -48.73 4.40
CA ASP A 99 37.39 -47.87 5.19
C ASP A 99 37.48 -46.45 4.58
N ALA A 100 36.73 -45.53 5.19
CA ALA A 100 36.91 -44.09 5.06
C ALA A 100 36.31 -43.41 6.31
N PRO A 101 37.01 -42.46 6.97
CA PRO A 101 36.40 -41.69 8.06
C PRO A 101 35.30 -40.76 7.51
N PRO A 102 34.25 -40.47 8.29
CA PRO A 102 33.23 -39.51 7.87
C PRO A 102 33.83 -38.11 7.70
N PRO A 103 33.33 -37.29 6.76
CA PRO A 103 33.73 -35.89 6.68
C PRO A 103 33.37 -35.15 7.98
N PRO A 104 34.11 -34.09 8.35
CA PRO A 104 33.75 -33.27 9.50
C PRO A 104 32.33 -32.70 9.31
N PRO A 105 31.58 -32.48 10.40
CA PRO A 105 30.29 -31.81 10.30
C PRO A 105 30.47 -30.43 9.66
N PRO A 106 29.48 -29.92 8.89
CA PRO A 106 29.53 -28.57 8.39
C PRO A 106 29.67 -27.59 9.58
N PRO A 107 30.37 -26.45 9.40
CA PRO A 107 30.40 -25.43 10.43
C PRO A 107 28.97 -25.02 10.80
N PRO A 108 28.71 -24.65 12.07
CA PRO A 108 27.41 -24.11 12.44
C PRO A 108 27.09 -22.92 11.51
N PRO A 109 25.82 -22.73 11.11
CA PRO A 109 25.45 -21.55 10.35
C PRO A 109 25.86 -20.30 11.14
N PRO A 110 26.25 -19.20 10.47
CA PRO A 110 26.48 -17.94 11.16
C PRO A 110 25.24 -17.60 12.00
N PRO A 111 25.41 -17.00 13.19
CA PRO A 111 24.27 -16.63 14.03
C PRO A 111 23.33 -15.76 13.19
N LYS A 112 22.06 -16.15 13.10
CA LYS A 112 21.05 -15.27 12.54
C LYS A 112 21.00 -14.02 13.41
N GLU A 113 21.32 -12.88 12.82
CA GLU A 113 20.99 -11.58 13.39
C GLU A 113 19.49 -11.58 13.69
N ARG A 114 19.12 -11.40 14.96
CA ARG A 114 17.71 -11.26 15.34
C ARG A 114 17.32 -9.82 15.07
N GLU A 115 16.50 -9.60 14.05
CA GLU A 115 15.89 -8.29 13.86
C GLU A 115 14.92 -8.02 15.01
N ILE A 116 15.20 -6.95 15.76
CA ILE A 116 14.41 -6.52 16.92
C ILE A 116 13.14 -5.83 16.42
N GLU A 117 11.96 -6.26 16.88
CA GLU A 117 10.70 -5.64 16.48
C GLU A 117 10.49 -4.31 17.23
N LEU A 118 10.65 -3.18 16.53
CA LEU A 118 10.44 -1.84 17.09
C LEU A 118 8.97 -1.39 16.91
N VAL A 119 8.29 -1.12 18.02
CA VAL A 119 6.86 -0.75 18.05
C VAL A 119 6.65 0.59 18.73
N ALA A 120 5.97 1.50 18.02
CA ALA A 120 5.49 2.77 18.57
C ALA A 120 3.96 2.77 18.66
N ARG A 121 3.40 3.19 19.79
CA ARG A 121 1.98 3.52 19.92
C ARG A 121 1.80 5.03 19.98
N ILE A 122 1.20 5.61 18.94
CA ILE A 122 0.89 7.03 18.90
C ILE A 122 -0.58 7.22 19.28
N GLY A 123 -0.87 8.15 20.19
CA GLY A 123 -2.22 8.53 20.60
C GLY A 123 -2.40 10.05 20.67
N ILE A 124 -3.66 10.48 20.72
CA ILE A 124 -4.07 11.83 21.05
C ILE A 124 -4.89 11.74 22.35
N GLU A 125 -4.76 12.75 23.20
CA GLU A 125 -5.57 12.97 24.40
C GLU A 125 -7.06 13.22 24.04
N GLU A 126 -8.00 12.92 24.94
CA GLU A 126 -9.44 12.88 24.63
C GLU A 126 -10.09 14.28 24.51
N ASP A 127 -9.60 15.28 25.26
CA ASP A 127 -10.10 16.67 25.24
C ASP A 127 -9.41 17.55 24.16
N MET A 128 -8.53 16.97 23.33
CA MET A 128 -7.94 17.65 22.17
C MET A 128 -8.96 17.92 21.05
N PRO A 129 -8.83 19.03 20.30
CA PRO A 129 -9.64 19.27 19.10
C PRO A 129 -9.33 18.26 17.98
N ASP A 130 -10.34 17.92 17.17
CA ASP A 130 -10.19 17.11 15.94
C ASP A 130 -9.45 17.92 14.84
N ASP A 131 -8.17 18.22 15.05
CA ASP A 131 -7.33 19.04 14.16
C ASP A 131 -6.68 18.21 13.02
N PRO A 132 -6.88 18.57 11.72
CA PRO A 132 -6.31 17.84 10.60
C PRO A 132 -4.77 17.82 10.51
N GLU A 133 -4.07 18.85 10.98
CA GLU A 133 -2.60 18.87 10.99
C GLU A 133 -2.07 17.95 12.09
N VAL A 134 -2.68 17.97 13.28
CA VAL A 134 -2.32 17.05 14.39
C VAL A 134 -2.59 15.59 14.01
N LEU A 135 -3.73 15.30 13.38
CA LEU A 135 -4.05 13.95 12.86
C LEU A 135 -3.02 13.48 11.81
N ASN A 136 -2.62 14.36 10.88
CA ASN A 136 -1.58 14.07 9.91
C ASN A 136 -0.20 13.86 10.56
N ILE A 137 0.14 14.63 11.61
CA ILE A 137 1.35 14.41 12.41
C ILE A 137 1.31 13.03 13.07
N VAL A 138 0.18 12.59 13.63
CA VAL A 138 0.04 11.26 14.25
C VAL A 138 0.29 10.11 13.27
N GLU A 139 -0.25 10.18 12.05
CA GLU A 139 0.02 9.18 11.01
C GLU A 139 1.52 9.16 10.65
N ILE A 140 2.13 10.33 10.45
CA ILE A 140 3.56 10.48 10.19
C ILE A 140 4.43 9.98 11.36
N LEU A 141 3.96 10.11 12.61
CA LEU A 141 4.68 9.63 13.80
C LEU A 141 4.75 8.10 13.89
N LYS A 142 3.78 7.36 13.35
CA LYS A 142 3.80 5.88 13.33
C LYS A 142 5.03 5.33 12.61
N LEU A 143 5.55 6.05 11.60
CA LEU A 143 6.80 5.72 10.91
C LEU A 143 8.01 6.44 11.51
N ASN A 144 7.91 7.74 11.82
CA ASN A 144 9.02 8.51 12.38
C ASN A 144 9.57 7.89 13.69
N VAL A 145 8.70 7.46 14.61
CA VAL A 145 9.13 7.03 15.96
C VAL A 145 9.95 5.74 15.91
N PRO A 146 9.55 4.64 15.22
CA PRO A 146 10.42 3.47 15.04
C PRO A 146 11.74 3.76 14.33
N MET A 147 11.76 4.72 13.38
CA MET A 147 13.01 5.14 12.73
C MET A 147 13.96 5.86 13.70
N ALA A 148 13.44 6.76 14.54
CA ALA A 148 14.23 7.44 15.57
C ALA A 148 14.71 6.47 16.66
N MET A 149 13.85 5.52 17.08
CA MET A 149 14.23 4.42 17.98
C MET A 149 15.40 3.63 17.39
N LYS A 150 15.31 3.20 16.12
CA LYS A 150 16.37 2.40 15.50
C LYS A 150 17.73 3.11 15.56
N ILE A 151 17.79 4.37 15.16
CA ILE A 151 19.06 5.12 15.10
C ILE A 151 19.61 5.38 16.51
N ALA A 152 18.73 5.66 17.49
CA ALA A 152 19.14 5.82 18.88
C ALA A 152 19.66 4.50 19.50
N LEU A 153 19.10 3.36 19.10
CA LEU A 153 19.52 2.03 19.55
C LEU A 153 20.80 1.54 18.86
N ASP A 154 20.90 1.68 17.53
CA ASP A 154 22.12 1.40 16.76
C ASP A 154 23.29 2.25 17.30
N GLY A 155 23.00 3.51 17.67
CA GLY A 155 23.94 4.46 18.28
C GLY A 155 24.34 4.18 19.75
N LEU A 156 23.88 3.09 20.36
CA LEU A 156 24.33 2.61 21.68
C LEU A 156 25.39 1.49 21.61
N LEU A 157 25.50 0.78 20.48
CA LEU A 157 26.20 -0.51 20.40
C LEU A 157 27.74 -0.41 20.53
N ASP A 158 28.33 0.67 20.02
CA ASP A 158 29.79 0.90 19.99
C ASP A 158 30.25 2.10 20.87
N SER A 159 29.35 2.65 21.69
CA SER A 159 29.50 3.99 22.28
C SER A 159 29.66 4.00 23.80
N SER A 160 30.78 4.51 24.30
CA SER A 160 30.98 4.81 25.73
C SER A 160 30.47 6.21 26.09
N TYR A 161 29.16 6.35 26.33
CA TYR A 161 28.58 7.56 26.90
C TYR A 161 29.03 7.77 28.36
N SER A 162 29.31 9.01 28.74
CA SER A 162 29.97 9.33 30.01
C SER A 162 29.00 9.76 31.12
N THR A 163 27.82 10.27 30.74
CA THR A 163 26.81 10.83 31.65
C THR A 163 25.46 10.12 31.60
N ARG A 164 25.25 9.30 30.56
CA ARG A 164 24.04 8.48 30.35
C ARG A 164 23.91 7.38 31.40
N ASP A 165 22.70 7.17 31.92
CA ASP A 165 22.35 5.95 32.68
C ASP A 165 22.47 4.71 31.77
N THR A 166 23.29 3.74 32.19
CA THR A 166 23.57 2.50 31.45
C THR A 166 22.66 1.33 31.85
N SER A 167 21.63 1.58 32.67
CA SER A 167 20.60 0.60 33.04
C SER A 167 20.01 -0.13 31.83
N ILE A 168 19.81 0.58 30.72
CA ILE A 168 19.62 0.03 29.37
C ILE A 168 20.97 0.12 28.63
N SER A 169 21.63 -1.03 28.45
CA SER A 169 22.98 -1.15 27.86
C SER A 169 23.07 -2.18 26.73
N ASP A 170 22.32 -3.27 26.82
CA ASP A 170 22.10 -4.22 25.72
C ASP A 170 20.60 -4.30 25.42
N VAL A 171 20.24 -4.07 24.16
CA VAL A 171 18.86 -4.15 23.64
C VAL A 171 18.68 -5.33 22.68
N GLY A 172 19.78 -5.94 22.18
CA GLY A 172 19.75 -7.15 21.36
C GLY A 172 19.33 -8.42 22.11
N LYS A 173 19.29 -8.36 23.45
CA LYS A 173 18.66 -9.39 24.30
C LYS A 173 17.12 -9.43 24.24
N TYR A 174 16.46 -8.43 23.64
CA TYR A 174 15.00 -8.39 23.49
C TYR A 174 14.58 -8.72 22.06
N ASP A 175 13.50 -9.49 21.91
CA ASP A 175 12.90 -9.76 20.60
C ASP A 175 12.02 -8.57 20.13
N LYS A 176 11.58 -7.71 21.06
CA LYS A 176 10.69 -6.55 20.82
C LYS A 176 11.06 -5.35 21.70
N VAL A 177 10.95 -4.13 21.16
CA VAL A 177 11.07 -2.87 21.92
C VAL A 177 9.82 -2.02 21.67
N GLU A 178 9.24 -1.47 22.73
CA GLU A 178 7.97 -0.72 22.67
C GLU A 178 8.07 0.66 23.34
N VAL A 179 7.55 1.69 22.68
CA VAL A 179 7.38 3.05 23.22
C VAL A 179 5.97 3.58 22.96
N SER A 180 5.47 4.42 23.86
CA SER A 180 4.26 5.22 23.64
C SER A 180 4.61 6.67 23.35
N VAL A 181 3.83 7.34 22.49
CA VAL A 181 3.82 8.80 22.32
C VAL A 181 2.38 9.30 22.40
N LEU A 182 2.12 10.27 23.27
CA LEU A 182 0.82 10.92 23.43
C LEU A 182 0.95 12.40 23.08
N LEU A 183 0.10 12.89 22.18
CA LEU A 183 -0.07 14.31 21.89
C LEU A 183 -1.24 14.88 22.71
N CYS A 184 -1.03 16.00 23.38
CA CYS A 184 -2.01 16.61 24.28
C CYS A 184 -1.95 18.15 24.27
N ASN A 185 -2.84 18.78 25.05
CA ASN A 185 -2.85 20.21 25.34
C ASN A 185 -1.99 20.55 26.58
N ASP A 186 -1.76 21.85 26.81
CA ASP A 186 -0.99 22.40 27.93
C ASP A 186 -1.61 22.06 29.29
N ASN A 187 -2.95 22.03 29.41
CA ASN A 187 -3.61 21.75 30.69
C ASN A 187 -3.32 20.32 31.14
N PHE A 188 -3.48 19.35 30.22
CA PHE A 188 -3.22 17.94 30.49
C PHE A 188 -1.76 17.67 30.84
N ILE A 189 -0.80 18.29 30.12
CA ILE A 189 0.62 18.10 30.46
C ILE A 189 1.00 18.85 31.74
N GLN A 190 0.35 19.97 32.09
CA GLN A 190 0.53 20.65 33.37
C GLN A 190 0.06 19.79 34.55
N ASP A 191 -1.13 19.19 34.46
CA ASP A 191 -1.64 18.28 35.50
C ASP A 191 -0.72 17.05 35.66
N LEU A 192 -0.19 16.49 34.57
CA LEU A 192 0.83 15.43 34.64
C LEU A 192 2.17 15.91 35.22
N ASN A 193 2.65 17.10 34.84
CA ASN A 193 3.91 17.67 35.35
C ASN A 193 3.81 17.93 36.87
N LYS A 194 2.62 18.32 37.34
CA LYS A 194 2.29 18.46 38.75
C LYS A 194 2.20 17.11 39.46
N GLU A 195 1.50 16.12 38.90
CA GLU A 195 1.39 14.77 39.50
C GLU A 195 2.76 14.06 39.59
N TRP A 196 3.63 14.21 38.59
CA TRP A 196 4.89 13.45 38.48
C TRP A 196 6.14 14.19 38.95
N ARG A 197 6.17 15.53 38.94
CA ARG A 197 7.34 16.34 39.31
C ARG A 197 7.08 17.38 40.40
N ASP A 198 5.84 17.53 40.88
CA ASP A 198 5.38 18.64 41.75
C ASP A 198 5.61 20.03 41.13
N VAL A 199 5.56 20.11 39.79
CA VAL A 199 5.75 21.34 39.01
C VAL A 199 4.45 21.76 38.33
N ASP A 200 3.78 22.77 38.92
CA ASP A 200 2.50 23.30 38.46
C ASP A 200 2.63 24.30 37.30
N CYS A 201 3.18 23.83 36.17
CA CYS A 201 3.16 24.54 34.89
C CYS A 201 3.19 23.57 33.70
N ALA A 202 2.72 24.01 32.53
CA ALA A 202 2.88 23.27 31.29
C ALA A 202 4.35 23.18 30.86
N THR A 203 4.74 22.04 30.31
CA THR A 203 6.06 21.74 29.73
C THR A 203 5.89 21.33 28.27
N ASP A 204 6.95 21.36 27.46
CA ASP A 204 6.91 20.89 26.07
C ASP A 204 6.86 19.36 25.97
N ILE A 205 7.63 18.68 26.82
CA ILE A 205 7.71 17.22 26.88
C ILE A 205 7.80 16.67 28.32
N LEU A 206 7.20 15.50 28.54
CA LEU A 206 7.49 14.57 29.63
C LEU A 206 7.92 13.22 29.06
N SER A 207 8.80 12.50 29.76
CA SER A 207 9.26 11.17 29.34
C SER A 207 9.40 10.27 30.56
N MET A 208 8.52 9.26 30.63
CA MET A 208 8.32 8.41 31.81
C MET A 208 8.79 6.99 31.50
N SER A 209 10.00 6.65 31.95
CA SER A 209 10.57 5.31 31.74
C SER A 209 9.74 4.24 32.45
N GLN A 210 9.49 3.14 31.73
CA GLN A 210 8.83 1.94 32.25
C GLN A 210 9.78 0.74 32.29
N TYR A 211 11.08 0.98 32.14
CA TYR A 211 12.09 -0.06 32.29
C TYR A 211 12.15 -0.54 33.74
N ILE A 212 12.01 -1.86 33.91
CA ILE A 212 12.17 -2.55 35.19
C ILE A 212 13.46 -3.39 35.08
N PRO A 213 14.54 -3.03 35.79
CA PRO A 213 15.75 -3.84 35.87
C PRO A 213 15.45 -5.27 36.32
N ASP A 214 16.26 -6.22 35.85
CA ASP A 214 16.20 -7.65 36.18
C ASP A 214 14.88 -8.39 35.82
N LEU A 215 13.97 -7.75 35.08
CA LEU A 215 12.75 -8.39 34.58
C LEU A 215 13.03 -9.21 33.30
N ASP A 216 13.13 -10.53 33.46
CA ASP A 216 13.36 -11.49 32.38
C ASP A 216 12.12 -11.71 31.49
N VAL A 217 11.89 -10.76 30.57
CA VAL A 217 10.84 -10.82 29.53
C VAL A 217 11.42 -10.39 28.16
N PRO A 218 10.99 -10.99 27.03
CA PRO A 218 11.55 -10.71 25.71
C PRO A 218 11.10 -9.36 25.10
N ILE A 219 10.46 -8.49 25.89
CA ILE A 219 9.91 -7.20 25.45
C ILE A 219 10.46 -6.08 26.34
N LEU A 220 11.22 -5.16 25.76
CA LEU A 220 11.62 -3.91 26.43
C LEU A 220 10.52 -2.87 26.26
N MET A 221 9.86 -2.49 27.36
CA MET A 221 9.05 -1.28 27.39
C MET A 221 9.95 -0.09 27.77
N LEU A 222 10.23 0.79 26.82
CA LEU A 222 11.03 2.00 27.07
C LEU A 222 10.28 2.96 28.00
N GLY A 223 9.03 3.28 27.67
CA GLY A 223 8.22 4.20 28.46
C GLY A 223 7.12 4.90 27.66
N ASP A 224 6.50 5.89 28.32
CA ASP A 224 5.53 6.81 27.71
C ASP A 224 6.18 8.20 27.52
N ILE A 225 6.13 8.74 26.30
CA ILE A 225 6.48 10.12 25.95
C ILE A 225 5.17 10.91 25.84
N VAL A 226 5.09 12.09 26.45
CA VAL A 226 3.93 12.99 26.37
C VAL A 226 4.40 14.36 25.88
N ILE A 227 3.75 14.92 24.85
CA ILE A 227 4.13 16.17 24.19
C ILE A 227 2.93 17.11 24.14
N SER A 228 3.10 18.36 24.58
CA SER A 228 2.11 19.41 24.34
C SER A 228 2.23 19.92 22.90
N VAL A 229 1.12 19.84 22.16
CA VAL A 229 1.02 20.38 20.79
C VAL A 229 1.09 21.90 20.82
N GLU A 230 0.45 22.54 21.80
CA GLU A 230 0.42 24.01 21.95
C GLU A 230 1.81 24.56 22.30
N ALA A 231 2.59 23.83 23.11
CA ALA A 231 3.99 24.16 23.38
C ALA A 231 4.89 23.95 22.16
N ALA A 232 4.69 22.87 21.41
CA ALA A 232 5.41 22.62 20.16
C ALA A 232 5.09 23.66 19.07
N GLU A 233 3.85 24.14 18.97
CA GLU A 233 3.46 25.18 18.02
C GLU A 233 4.14 26.52 18.34
N ARG A 234 4.15 26.93 19.62
CA ARG A 234 4.87 28.13 20.07
C ARG A 234 6.36 28.03 19.73
N GLN A 235 7.01 26.91 20.06
CA GLN A 235 8.42 26.71 19.75
C GLN A 235 8.70 26.66 18.23
N ALA A 236 7.82 26.05 17.44
CA ALA A 236 7.93 26.02 15.98
C ALA A 236 7.87 27.44 15.39
N GLY A 237 6.94 28.27 15.88
CA GLY A 237 6.81 29.68 15.51
C GLY A 237 8.05 30.51 15.86
N GLU A 238 8.57 30.39 17.09
CA GLU A 238 9.80 31.07 17.53
C GLU A 238 11.04 30.69 16.71
N LYS A 239 11.15 29.41 16.31
CA LYS A 239 12.28 28.87 15.55
C LYS A 239 12.13 29.01 14.03
N GLY A 240 10.94 29.37 13.54
CA GLY A 240 10.63 29.44 12.11
C GLY A 240 10.60 28.07 11.40
N VAL A 241 10.17 27.02 12.10
CA VAL A 241 10.05 25.65 11.58
C VAL A 241 8.57 25.21 11.52
N THR A 242 8.29 24.01 11.03
CA THR A 242 6.91 23.45 11.05
C THR A 242 6.60 22.79 12.39
N LEU A 243 5.32 22.69 12.75
CA LEU A 243 4.88 21.95 13.95
C LEU A 243 5.39 20.49 13.91
N LEU A 244 5.33 19.84 12.75
CA LEU A 244 5.87 18.50 12.54
C LEU A 244 7.39 18.43 12.79
N ASP A 245 8.16 19.43 12.36
CA ASP A 245 9.61 19.49 12.60
C ASP A 245 9.94 19.67 14.08
N GLU A 246 9.14 20.44 14.84
CA GLU A 246 9.33 20.60 16.29
C GLU A 246 8.91 19.34 17.07
N VAL A 247 7.74 18.77 16.78
CA VAL A 247 7.29 17.49 17.38
C VAL A 247 8.30 16.36 17.12
N ARG A 248 9.01 16.40 15.99
CA ARG A 248 10.15 15.51 15.68
C ARG A 248 11.35 15.71 16.60
N VAL A 249 11.74 16.95 16.90
CA VAL A 249 12.81 17.26 17.88
C VAL A 249 12.41 16.71 19.26
N LEU A 250 11.18 16.99 19.70
CA LEU A 250 10.66 16.52 20.98
C LEU A 250 10.62 14.97 21.05
N VAL A 251 10.17 14.28 20.01
CA VAL A 251 10.21 12.81 19.93
C VAL A 251 11.63 12.25 20.08
N VAL A 252 12.63 12.82 19.39
CA VAL A 252 14.04 12.38 19.51
C VAL A 252 14.55 12.59 20.94
N ARG A 253 14.29 13.77 21.51
CA ARG A 253 14.65 14.12 22.89
C ARG A 253 14.01 13.19 23.92
N GLY A 254 12.74 12.83 23.74
CA GLY A 254 12.03 11.89 24.60
C GLY A 254 12.62 10.49 24.53
N ILE A 255 12.95 10.00 23.33
CA ILE A 255 13.62 8.70 23.14
C ILE A 255 14.99 8.70 23.86
N LEU A 256 15.78 9.78 23.74
CA LEU A 256 17.06 9.90 24.45
C LEU A 256 16.87 9.92 25.98
N HIS A 257 15.84 10.59 26.50
CA HIS A 257 15.51 10.55 27.93
C HIS A 257 15.10 9.14 28.40
N LEU A 258 14.31 8.40 27.61
CA LEU A 258 13.97 7.00 27.92
C LEU A 258 15.18 6.05 27.84
N LEU A 259 16.20 6.39 27.05
CA LEU A 259 17.49 5.69 26.95
C LEU A 259 18.55 6.21 27.95
N GLY A 260 18.14 6.98 28.96
CA GLY A 260 18.98 7.34 30.11
C GLY A 260 19.86 8.59 29.93
N PHE A 261 19.75 9.34 28.82
CA PHE A 261 20.42 10.65 28.71
C PHE A 261 19.68 11.67 29.58
N GLN A 262 20.40 12.50 30.34
CA GLN A 262 19.79 13.47 31.28
C GLN A 262 20.45 14.85 31.10
N HIS A 263 19.66 15.90 30.90
CA HIS A 263 20.21 17.26 30.73
C HIS A 263 20.33 18.06 32.03
N GLU A 264 19.66 17.62 33.11
CA GLU A 264 19.61 18.31 34.40
C GLU A 264 20.82 17.99 35.31
N SER A 265 21.65 17.01 34.96
CA SER A 265 22.75 16.49 35.80
C SER A 265 24.07 17.27 35.64
N SER A 266 24.42 17.69 34.42
CA SER A 266 25.60 18.54 34.16
C SER A 266 25.56 19.20 32.77
N ASN A 267 26.38 20.24 32.58
CA ASN A 267 26.61 20.85 31.26
C ASN A 267 27.19 19.85 30.24
N GLU A 268 27.98 18.88 30.71
CA GLU A 268 28.55 17.83 29.87
C GLU A 268 27.45 16.87 29.40
N ALA A 269 26.50 16.53 30.27
CA ALA A 269 25.36 15.67 29.96
C ALA A 269 24.35 16.34 29.02
N ALA A 270 24.12 17.64 29.19
CA ALA A 270 23.34 18.45 28.25
C ALA A 270 24.00 18.48 26.85
N ALA A 271 25.33 18.61 26.77
CA ALA A 271 26.06 18.57 25.49
C ALA A 271 26.13 17.15 24.88
N GLU A 272 26.21 16.09 25.70
CA GLU A 272 26.13 14.69 25.27
C GLU A 272 24.75 14.39 24.67
N LEU A 273 23.67 14.86 25.31
CA LEU A 273 22.31 14.79 24.77
C LEU A 273 22.12 15.63 23.50
N GLU A 274 22.58 16.89 23.46
CA GLU A 274 22.44 17.73 22.24
C GLU A 274 23.20 17.13 21.05
N LYS A 275 24.38 16.54 21.30
CA LYS A 275 25.17 15.85 20.28
C LYS A 275 24.40 14.68 19.67
N GLU A 276 23.76 13.84 20.48
CA GLU A 276 22.98 12.69 19.97
C GLU A 276 21.61 13.10 19.41
N GLU A 277 20.96 14.12 19.97
CA GLU A 277 19.76 14.73 19.38
C GLU A 277 20.08 15.24 17.96
N GLN A 278 21.18 15.99 17.81
CA GLN A 278 21.67 16.43 16.50
C GLN A 278 22.14 15.26 15.61
N LEU A 279 22.73 14.19 16.15
CA LEU A 279 23.15 13.02 15.36
C LEU A 279 21.92 12.33 14.77
N ILE A 280 20.91 12.04 15.59
CA ILE A 280 19.66 11.42 15.17
C ILE A 280 18.92 12.35 14.19
N LEU A 281 18.76 13.64 14.49
CA LEU A 281 18.09 14.60 13.59
C LEU A 281 18.80 14.73 12.23
N LYS A 282 20.14 14.76 12.17
CA LYS A 282 20.90 14.77 10.90
C LYS A 282 20.80 13.44 10.16
N SER A 283 20.85 12.34 10.92
CA SER A 283 20.62 10.97 10.44
C SER A 283 19.15 10.68 10.17
N LEU A 284 18.27 11.68 10.31
CA LEU A 284 16.87 11.72 9.89
C LEU A 284 16.59 12.90 8.92
N ARG A 285 17.62 13.70 8.58
CA ARG A 285 17.55 15.07 8.00
C ARG A 285 16.27 15.85 8.38
N TRP A 286 15.78 15.67 9.60
CA TRP A 286 14.66 16.43 10.14
C TRP A 286 15.17 17.84 10.44
N LYS A 287 14.36 18.86 10.17
CA LYS A 287 14.75 20.23 10.50
C LYS A 287 14.55 20.42 11.99
N GLY A 288 15.47 21.13 12.62
CA GLY A 288 15.39 21.42 14.04
C GLY A 288 16.74 21.73 14.64
N LYS A 289 16.69 22.35 15.82
CA LYS A 289 17.76 22.41 16.80
C LYS A 289 17.10 22.36 18.17
N GLY A 290 17.66 21.58 19.08
CA GLY A 290 17.31 21.64 20.49
C GLY A 290 17.49 23.05 21.08
N LEU A 291 16.79 23.30 22.18
CA LEU A 291 16.84 24.56 22.93
C LEU A 291 18.26 24.94 23.37
N ALA A 292 18.85 25.96 22.73
CA ALA A 292 20.14 26.53 23.12
C ALA A 292 20.25 28.05 22.79
N LYS A 293 19.47 28.89 23.49
CA LYS A 293 20.01 30.05 24.27
C LYS A 293 18.92 30.90 24.95
N SER A 294 18.75 30.65 26.25
CA SER A 294 18.45 31.66 27.27
C SER A 294 19.18 31.19 28.53
N VAL A 295 20.50 31.35 28.61
CA VAL A 295 21.19 32.57 29.10
C VAL A 295 22.61 32.64 28.48
N LEU A 296 23.30 33.79 28.60
CA LEU A 296 24.67 34.07 28.09
C LEU A 296 24.83 33.88 26.56
N ASP A 297 24.69 34.94 25.76
CA ASP A 297 25.79 35.91 25.64
C ASP A 297 25.41 37.10 24.76
N SER A 298 25.62 38.31 25.28
CA SER A 298 25.34 39.58 24.60
C SER A 298 26.63 40.32 24.20
N SER A 299 27.57 39.66 23.51
CA SER A 299 28.71 40.38 22.92
C SER A 299 29.27 39.81 21.60
N LYS A 300 29.02 40.58 20.53
CA LYS A 300 29.80 40.77 19.27
C LYS A 300 30.13 39.56 18.37
N PRO A 301 30.12 39.76 17.03
CA PRO A 301 30.70 38.82 16.08
C PRO A 301 32.21 39.06 15.90
N GLN A 302 32.97 38.00 15.67
CA GLN A 302 34.20 38.06 14.88
C GLN A 302 34.24 36.93 13.87
N THR A 303 34.74 37.24 12.68
CA THR A 303 35.20 36.28 11.69
C THR A 303 36.51 35.66 12.16
N ASP A 304 36.72 34.38 11.87
CA ASP A 304 37.81 33.93 11.00
C ASP A 304 37.63 32.46 10.63
N SER A 305 38.11 32.07 9.45
CA SER A 305 37.92 30.71 8.92
C SER A 305 39.09 30.31 8.01
N LEU A 306 40.01 29.50 8.54
CA LEU A 306 41.09 28.85 7.79
C LEU A 306 41.31 27.43 8.30
N ASP A 307 41.33 26.50 7.35
CA ASP A 307 42.09 25.24 7.24
C ASP A 307 42.41 24.38 8.47
N GLY A 308 42.15 23.07 8.37
CA GLY A 308 42.85 22.10 9.22
C GLY A 308 42.22 20.71 9.38
N GLN A 309 42.40 19.83 8.40
CA GLN A 309 42.48 18.36 8.53
C GLN A 309 41.70 17.64 9.67
N VAL A 310 40.63 16.92 9.28
CA VAL A 310 40.14 15.74 10.03
C VAL A 310 40.23 14.51 9.11
N THR A 311 40.42 13.33 9.70
CA THR A 311 40.99 12.13 9.03
C THR A 311 40.01 11.34 8.14
N ASN A 312 40.54 10.41 7.34
CA ASN A 312 39.91 9.88 6.13
C ASN A 312 39.06 8.60 6.35
N ASP A 313 38.90 8.18 7.62
CA ASP A 313 38.63 6.78 7.96
C ASP A 313 37.15 6.44 8.26
N LEU A 314 36.26 7.43 8.32
CA LEU A 314 34.80 7.25 8.48
C LEU A 314 34.08 6.73 7.21
N LYS A 315 34.77 5.99 6.35
CA LYS A 315 34.27 5.53 5.03
C LYS A 315 33.52 4.19 5.05
N LYS A 316 33.27 3.60 6.23
CA LYS A 316 32.50 2.35 6.41
C LYS A 316 31.58 2.37 7.63
N ALA A 317 30.67 3.34 7.68
CA ALA A 317 29.46 3.29 8.50
C ALA A 317 28.27 3.82 7.68
N GLY A 318 27.05 3.37 7.99
CA GLY A 318 25.86 3.68 7.19
C GLY A 318 25.48 5.16 7.24
N SER A 319 25.78 5.92 6.19
CA SER A 319 25.33 7.31 6.07
C SER A 319 23.82 7.34 5.82
N LEU A 320 23.05 7.50 6.89
CA LEU A 320 21.59 7.59 6.87
C LEU A 320 21.14 8.83 6.08
N ARG A 321 20.65 8.60 4.87
CA ARG A 321 20.19 9.63 3.93
C ARG A 321 18.68 9.72 3.99
N PHE A 322 18.16 10.93 4.21
CA PHE A 322 16.71 11.14 4.17
C PHE A 322 16.32 11.49 2.77
N TYR A 323 15.96 10.43 2.09
CA TYR A 323 15.78 10.38 0.67
C TYR A 323 14.65 11.32 0.26
N LYS A 324 15.07 12.53 -0.17
CA LYS A 324 14.62 13.04 -1.46
C LYS A 324 14.65 11.83 -2.40
N PRO A 325 13.50 11.38 -2.92
CA PRO A 325 13.40 10.10 -3.61
C PRO A 325 14.38 10.06 -4.77
N LYS A 326 15.03 8.91 -5.00
CA LYS A 326 16.03 8.73 -6.05
C LYS A 326 15.45 9.04 -7.44
N PHE A 327 14.15 8.82 -7.61
CA PHE A 327 13.41 8.95 -8.85
C PHE A 327 12.24 9.94 -8.69
N LYS A 328 11.89 10.67 -9.75
CA LYS A 328 10.70 11.52 -9.79
C LYS A 328 9.44 10.76 -10.23
N TYR A 329 9.62 9.61 -10.90
CA TYR A 329 8.56 8.80 -11.46
C TYR A 329 8.77 7.32 -11.12
N ILE A 330 7.67 6.62 -10.83
CA ILE A 330 7.63 5.16 -10.75
C ILE A 330 6.60 4.68 -11.77
N PHE A 331 7.06 3.88 -12.73
CA PHE A 331 6.20 3.18 -13.67
C PHE A 331 5.92 1.78 -13.15
N CYS A 332 4.66 1.42 -12.97
CA CYS A 332 4.25 0.17 -12.31
C CYS A 332 3.20 -0.57 -13.14
N ASP A 333 3.36 -1.89 -13.32
CA ASP A 333 2.31 -2.74 -13.87
C ASP A 333 1.30 -3.20 -12.81
N MET A 334 0.16 -3.74 -13.27
CA MET A 334 -0.94 -4.24 -12.45
C MET A 334 -0.90 -5.76 -12.27
N ASP A 335 -1.38 -6.54 -13.24
CA ASP A 335 -1.55 -7.98 -13.11
C ASP A 335 -0.20 -8.69 -12.95
N GLY A 336 0.04 -9.34 -11.81
CA GLY A 336 1.34 -9.98 -11.50
C GLY A 336 2.34 -9.07 -10.79
N THR A 337 2.06 -7.77 -10.68
CA THR A 337 2.95 -6.78 -10.06
C THR A 337 2.28 -6.03 -8.90
N LEU A 338 1.43 -5.04 -9.17
CA LEU A 338 0.69 -4.30 -8.13
C LEU A 338 -0.54 -5.08 -7.59
N LEU A 339 -1.14 -5.90 -8.45
CA LEU A 339 -2.22 -6.82 -8.11
C LEU A 339 -1.63 -8.18 -7.70
N ASN A 340 -2.06 -8.66 -6.54
CA ASN A 340 -1.76 -10.01 -6.03
C ASN A 340 -2.47 -11.11 -6.84
N SER A 341 -2.27 -12.38 -6.47
CA SER A 341 -2.89 -13.56 -7.10
C SER A 341 -4.44 -13.58 -7.11
N LYS A 342 -5.10 -12.63 -6.44
CA LYS A 342 -6.57 -12.48 -6.35
C LYS A 342 -7.08 -11.26 -7.12
N SER A 343 -6.25 -10.66 -7.98
CA SER A 343 -6.52 -9.39 -8.68
C SER A 343 -6.75 -8.18 -7.76
N GLN A 344 -6.15 -8.19 -6.55
CA GLN A 344 -6.37 -7.14 -5.53
C GLN A 344 -5.08 -6.39 -5.20
N VAL A 345 -5.18 -5.07 -4.97
CA VAL A 345 -4.11 -4.29 -4.36
C VAL A 345 -4.11 -4.54 -2.85
N SER A 346 -2.96 -4.88 -2.26
CA SER A 346 -2.85 -5.01 -0.80
C SER A 346 -2.86 -3.65 -0.10
N ALA A 347 -3.24 -3.63 1.17
CA ALA A 347 -3.20 -2.40 1.97
C ALA A 347 -1.80 -1.78 2.05
N ARG A 348 -0.74 -2.61 2.04
CA ARG A 348 0.66 -2.17 2.10
C ARG A 348 1.17 -1.63 0.76
N ASN A 349 0.82 -2.28 -0.36
CA ASN A 349 1.04 -1.72 -1.70
C ASN A 349 0.31 -0.37 -1.84
N ALA A 350 -0.93 -0.27 -1.35
CA ALA A 350 -1.69 0.96 -1.42
C ALA A 350 -1.04 2.09 -0.60
N GLU A 351 -0.58 1.81 0.62
CA GLU A 351 0.05 2.82 1.47
C GLU A 351 1.41 3.28 0.93
N ALA A 352 2.27 2.36 0.46
CA ALA A 352 3.54 2.72 -0.16
C ALA A 352 3.36 3.65 -1.38
N LEU A 353 2.28 3.48 -2.15
CA LEU A 353 1.93 4.36 -3.27
C LEU A 353 1.40 5.73 -2.82
N ARG A 354 0.64 5.81 -1.72
CA ARG A 354 0.27 7.09 -1.10
C ARG A 354 1.50 7.83 -0.59
N GLU A 355 2.39 7.13 0.09
CA GLU A 355 3.59 7.68 0.71
C GLU A 355 4.65 8.12 -0.32
N ALA A 356 4.87 7.34 -1.37
CA ALA A 356 5.71 7.75 -2.50
C ALA A 356 5.21 9.06 -3.11
N ARG A 357 3.88 9.19 -3.28
CA ARG A 357 3.25 10.39 -3.82
C ARG A 357 3.26 11.59 -2.86
N SER A 358 3.09 11.39 -1.54
CA SER A 358 3.21 12.48 -0.56
C SER A 358 4.66 13.00 -0.47
N ARG A 359 5.65 12.14 -0.73
CA ARG A 359 7.07 12.48 -0.91
C ARG A 359 7.40 13.07 -2.29
N GLY A 360 6.41 13.30 -3.16
CA GLY A 360 6.54 13.97 -4.46
C GLY A 360 6.89 13.07 -5.65
N VAL A 361 6.81 11.74 -5.51
CA VAL A 361 7.02 10.80 -6.62
C VAL A 361 5.73 10.62 -7.41
N ASN A 362 5.81 10.74 -8.73
CA ASN A 362 4.69 10.57 -9.63
C ASN A 362 4.54 9.08 -10.00
N ILE A 363 3.50 8.43 -9.48
CA ILE A 363 3.16 7.07 -9.88
C ILE A 363 2.46 7.11 -11.24
N VAL A 364 2.88 6.24 -12.16
CA VAL A 364 2.29 6.08 -13.49
C VAL A 364 2.03 4.59 -13.73
N ILE A 365 0.79 4.24 -14.07
CA ILE A 365 0.44 2.84 -14.41
C ILE A 365 0.83 2.54 -15.86
N ALA A 366 1.45 1.39 -16.09
CA ALA A 366 1.88 0.91 -17.41
C ALA A 366 1.49 -0.55 -17.62
N THR A 367 0.35 -0.79 -18.28
CA THR A 367 -0.34 -2.09 -18.21
C THR A 367 -0.97 -2.59 -19.51
N GLY A 368 -1.31 -3.88 -19.53
CA GLY A 368 -2.11 -4.53 -20.56
C GLY A 368 -3.60 -4.16 -20.54
N LYS A 369 -4.14 -3.72 -19.38
CA LYS A 369 -5.56 -3.39 -19.19
C LYS A 369 -6.04 -2.15 -19.97
N ALA A 370 -7.36 -2.00 -20.12
CA ALA A 370 -7.99 -0.72 -20.48
C ALA A 370 -8.00 0.26 -19.29
N ARG A 371 -8.04 1.58 -19.58
CA ARG A 371 -8.00 2.63 -18.54
C ARG A 371 -9.12 2.52 -17.48
N PRO A 372 -10.39 2.19 -17.81
CA PRO A 372 -11.44 2.08 -16.80
C PRO A 372 -11.19 0.94 -15.81
N ALA A 373 -10.55 -0.15 -16.25
CA ALA A 373 -10.23 -1.29 -15.39
C ALA A 373 -9.17 -0.92 -14.32
N VAL A 374 -8.21 -0.10 -14.71
CA VAL A 374 -7.21 0.48 -13.79
C VAL A 374 -7.89 1.39 -12.76
N ILE A 375 -8.85 2.21 -13.20
CA ILE A 375 -9.61 3.12 -12.33
C ILE A 375 -10.50 2.34 -11.37
N ASP A 376 -11.21 1.31 -11.84
CA ASP A 376 -12.08 0.46 -11.01
C ASP A 376 -11.28 -0.31 -9.95
N ALA A 377 -10.23 -1.04 -10.35
CA ALA A 377 -9.38 -1.78 -9.42
C ALA A 377 -8.68 -0.88 -8.37
N LEU A 378 -8.27 0.34 -8.75
CA LEU A 378 -7.69 1.30 -7.81
C LEU A 378 -8.72 2.11 -7.01
N SER A 379 -10.01 2.08 -7.39
CA SER A 379 -11.08 2.68 -6.59
C SER A 379 -11.33 1.92 -5.29
N MET A 380 -11.14 0.59 -5.31
CA MET A 380 -11.37 -0.30 -4.15
C MET A 380 -10.39 -0.08 -2.98
N VAL A 381 -9.38 0.76 -3.16
CA VAL A 381 -8.36 1.13 -2.16
C VAL A 381 -8.11 2.65 -2.09
N ASP A 382 -9.09 3.46 -2.50
CA ASP A 382 -9.01 4.94 -2.51
C ASP A 382 -7.79 5.52 -3.26
N LEU A 383 -7.32 4.81 -4.27
CA LEU A 383 -6.22 5.22 -5.15
C LEU A 383 -6.69 5.78 -6.50
N SER A 384 -8.00 5.91 -6.71
CA SER A 384 -8.60 6.56 -7.88
C SER A 384 -9.05 8.00 -7.62
N GLY A 385 -9.35 8.75 -8.68
CA GLY A 385 -9.90 10.11 -8.60
C GLY A 385 -8.84 11.22 -8.45
N ARG A 386 -9.30 12.46 -8.22
CA ARG A 386 -8.41 13.66 -8.17
C ARG A 386 -7.34 13.56 -7.07
N THR A 387 -7.65 12.89 -5.97
CA THR A 387 -6.77 12.68 -4.82
C THR A 387 -6.03 11.34 -4.86
N GLY A 388 -6.29 10.48 -5.86
CA GLY A 388 -5.62 9.21 -6.08
C GLY A 388 -4.37 9.30 -6.98
N ILE A 389 -3.85 8.14 -7.40
CA ILE A 389 -2.78 8.02 -8.41
C ILE A 389 -3.31 7.88 -9.84
N VAL A 390 -4.55 7.38 -10.02
CA VAL A 390 -5.19 7.26 -11.34
C VAL A 390 -6.49 8.05 -11.41
N SER A 391 -6.75 8.69 -12.55
CA SER A 391 -8.04 9.33 -12.85
C SER A 391 -8.20 9.53 -14.36
N GLU A 392 -9.37 9.98 -14.81
CA GLU A 392 -9.53 10.42 -16.19
C GLU A 392 -8.60 11.59 -16.59
N SER A 393 -8.00 12.28 -15.61
CA SER A 393 -7.00 13.33 -15.77
C SER A 393 -5.54 12.88 -15.54
N SER A 394 -5.27 11.63 -15.13
CA SER A 394 -3.89 11.17 -14.87
C SER A 394 -3.19 10.71 -16.16
N PRO A 395 -1.86 10.88 -16.26
CA PRO A 395 -1.07 10.21 -17.27
C PRO A 395 -1.09 8.68 -17.08
N GLY A 396 -0.75 7.93 -18.13
CA GLY A 396 -0.70 6.47 -18.06
C GLY A 396 -0.48 5.80 -19.41
N VAL A 397 -0.07 4.52 -19.37
CA VAL A 397 0.23 3.67 -20.52
C VAL A 397 -0.67 2.43 -20.43
N PHE A 398 -1.54 2.24 -21.42
CA PHE A 398 -2.62 1.25 -21.39
C PHE A 398 -2.62 0.39 -22.66
N LEU A 399 -3.33 -0.75 -22.63
CA LEU A 399 -3.40 -1.71 -23.74
C LEU A 399 -2.00 -2.07 -24.29
N GLN A 400 -1.06 -2.48 -23.43
CA GLN A 400 0.32 -2.83 -23.80
C GLN A 400 1.12 -1.69 -24.47
N GLY A 401 0.77 -0.43 -24.19
CA GLY A 401 1.39 0.75 -24.80
C GLY A 401 0.71 1.26 -26.09
N LEU A 402 -0.41 0.64 -26.50
CA LEU A 402 -1.18 1.07 -27.66
C LEU A 402 -1.99 2.34 -27.43
N LEU A 403 -2.25 2.70 -26.17
CA LEU A 403 -2.82 3.96 -25.75
C LEU A 403 -1.93 4.61 -24.69
N VAL A 404 -1.61 5.89 -24.90
CA VAL A 404 -0.85 6.68 -23.93
C VAL A 404 -1.57 8.00 -23.69
N TYR A 405 -1.74 8.34 -22.42
CA TYR A 405 -2.36 9.58 -21.94
C TYR A 405 -1.29 10.39 -21.21
N GLY A 406 -1.18 11.68 -21.54
CA GLY A 406 -0.28 12.64 -20.92
C GLY A 406 -0.91 13.39 -19.75
N LEU A 407 -0.43 14.60 -19.49
CA LEU A 407 -1.05 15.50 -18.51
C LEU A 407 -2.51 15.78 -18.86
N GLU A 408 -3.30 16.08 -17.83
CA GLU A 408 -4.74 16.40 -17.92
C GLU A 408 -5.59 15.30 -18.58
N GLY A 409 -5.06 14.08 -18.72
CA GLY A 409 -5.73 12.98 -19.43
C GLY A 409 -5.76 13.13 -20.94
N ARG A 410 -4.91 13.98 -21.52
CA ARG A 410 -4.83 14.13 -22.98
C ARG A 410 -4.26 12.86 -23.62
N ARG A 411 -5.02 12.16 -24.45
CA ARG A 411 -4.50 11.05 -25.27
C ARG A 411 -3.42 11.58 -26.24
N ILE A 412 -2.18 11.15 -26.05
CA ILE A 412 -1.01 11.54 -26.87
C ILE A 412 -0.58 10.47 -27.87
N TYR A 413 -0.95 9.20 -27.64
CA TYR A 413 -0.67 8.09 -28.56
C TYR A 413 -1.89 7.19 -28.74
N LYS A 414 -2.03 6.65 -29.94
CA LYS A 414 -2.97 5.58 -30.29
C LYS A 414 -2.40 4.77 -31.45
N ARG A 415 -2.40 3.44 -31.36
CA ARG A 415 -2.02 2.53 -32.47
C ARG A 415 -3.09 1.44 -32.61
N ASN A 416 -3.75 1.41 -33.76
CA ASN A 416 -4.83 0.44 -34.06
C ASN A 416 -4.26 -0.85 -34.64
N LEU A 417 -4.96 -1.97 -34.43
CA LEU A 417 -4.72 -3.25 -35.10
C LEU A 417 -5.33 -3.25 -36.51
N ASP A 418 -4.70 -3.97 -37.43
CA ASP A 418 -5.24 -4.17 -38.78
C ASP A 418 -6.44 -5.14 -38.76
N GLN A 419 -7.44 -4.86 -39.59
CA GLN A 419 -8.78 -5.44 -39.50
C GLN A 419 -8.82 -6.91 -39.94
N GLU A 420 -7.87 -7.34 -40.78
CA GLU A 420 -7.76 -8.72 -41.27
C GLU A 420 -7.54 -9.76 -40.15
N ALA A 421 -7.07 -9.34 -38.97
CA ALA A 421 -6.88 -10.22 -37.81
C ALA A 421 -8.20 -10.69 -37.17
N LEU A 422 -9.35 -10.10 -37.52
CA LEU A 422 -10.65 -10.45 -36.92
C LEU A 422 -11.38 -11.60 -37.65
N SER A 423 -11.17 -11.78 -38.96
CA SER A 423 -11.97 -12.69 -39.80
C SER A 423 -11.84 -14.17 -39.40
N TYR A 424 -10.61 -14.68 -39.29
CA TYR A 424 -10.32 -16.09 -38.97
C TYR A 424 -10.96 -16.56 -37.65
N SER A 425 -11.03 -15.65 -36.67
CA SER A 425 -11.64 -15.86 -35.35
C SER A 425 -13.06 -16.43 -35.43
N ILE A 426 -13.83 -15.95 -36.41
CA ILE A 426 -15.26 -16.27 -36.57
C ILE A 426 -15.44 -17.52 -37.40
N GLU A 427 -14.65 -17.68 -38.46
CA GLU A 427 -14.57 -18.91 -39.26
C GLU A 427 -14.33 -20.14 -38.36
N ASN A 428 -13.51 -19.96 -37.31
CA ASN A 428 -13.13 -21.01 -36.35
C ASN A 428 -13.89 -20.96 -35.02
N LYS A 429 -14.85 -20.03 -34.87
CA LYS A 429 -15.71 -19.84 -33.69
C LYS A 429 -14.95 -19.73 -32.36
N ILE A 430 -13.82 -19.03 -32.35
CA ILE A 430 -13.00 -18.81 -31.16
C ILE A 430 -13.51 -17.56 -30.43
N PRO A 431 -13.90 -17.64 -29.13
CA PRO A 431 -14.28 -16.47 -28.35
C PRO A 431 -13.16 -15.43 -28.30
N PHE A 432 -13.52 -14.18 -28.60
CA PHE A 432 -12.59 -13.05 -28.54
C PHE A 432 -13.24 -11.81 -27.93
N VAL A 433 -12.41 -10.91 -27.41
CA VAL A 433 -12.76 -9.55 -27.01
C VAL A 433 -11.87 -8.56 -27.75
N ALA A 434 -12.47 -7.66 -28.51
CA ALA A 434 -11.81 -6.57 -29.21
C ALA A 434 -11.86 -5.30 -28.34
N PHE A 435 -10.71 -4.68 -28.14
CA PHE A 435 -10.55 -3.49 -27.30
C PHE A 435 -10.49 -2.23 -28.17
N SER A 436 -11.33 -1.25 -27.86
CA SER A 436 -11.41 0.05 -28.53
C SER A 436 -11.52 1.14 -27.48
N GLN A 437 -10.38 1.72 -27.12
CA GLN A 437 -10.23 2.73 -26.08
C GLN A 437 -10.80 2.22 -24.75
N ASP A 438 -11.75 2.94 -24.17
CA ASP A 438 -12.33 2.66 -22.86
C ASP A 438 -13.51 1.64 -22.95
N HIS A 439 -13.56 0.87 -24.04
CA HIS A 439 -14.65 -0.06 -24.36
C HIS A 439 -14.14 -1.41 -24.90
N CYS A 440 -14.80 -2.48 -24.47
CA CYS A 440 -14.63 -3.83 -24.99
C CYS A 440 -15.85 -4.24 -25.84
N TYR A 441 -15.61 -5.04 -26.87
CA TYR A 441 -16.62 -5.56 -27.78
C TYR A 441 -16.40 -7.06 -28.00
N SER A 442 -17.48 -7.82 -28.15
CA SER A 442 -17.42 -9.25 -28.47
C SER A 442 -18.53 -9.64 -29.43
N MET A 443 -18.33 -10.74 -30.17
CA MET A 443 -19.41 -11.42 -30.91
C MET A 443 -19.94 -12.66 -30.17
N PHE A 444 -19.43 -12.93 -28.98
CA PHE A 444 -19.74 -14.12 -28.18
C PHE A 444 -20.26 -13.71 -26.81
N ASP A 445 -21.52 -14.04 -26.52
CA ASP A 445 -22.01 -14.14 -25.16
C ASP A 445 -21.46 -15.43 -24.55
N HIS A 446 -20.51 -15.32 -23.62
CA HIS A 446 -19.74 -16.45 -23.13
C HIS A 446 -19.16 -16.20 -21.72
N PRO A 447 -19.15 -17.18 -20.78
CA PRO A 447 -18.66 -16.97 -19.43
C PRO A 447 -17.20 -16.50 -19.32
N LEU A 448 -16.32 -16.86 -20.26
CA LEU A 448 -14.94 -16.35 -20.30
C LEU A 448 -14.83 -14.90 -20.78
N VAL A 449 -15.81 -14.40 -21.54
CA VAL A 449 -15.88 -12.98 -21.94
C VAL A 449 -16.35 -12.14 -20.74
N ASP A 450 -17.29 -12.68 -19.95
CA ASP A 450 -17.75 -12.04 -18.72
C ASP A 450 -16.72 -12.09 -17.57
N SER A 451 -15.86 -13.12 -17.50
CA SER A 451 -14.82 -13.20 -16.46
C SER A 451 -13.78 -12.08 -16.56
N LEU A 452 -13.51 -11.54 -17.76
CA LEU A 452 -12.67 -10.34 -17.93
C LEU A 452 -13.23 -9.13 -17.19
N HIS A 453 -14.56 -8.99 -17.13
CA HIS A 453 -15.21 -7.93 -16.37
C HIS A 453 -15.20 -8.23 -14.87
N TYR A 454 -15.62 -9.43 -14.47
CA TYR A 454 -15.83 -9.75 -13.04
C TYR A 454 -14.55 -10.13 -12.26
N ILE A 455 -13.44 -10.46 -12.92
CA ILE A 455 -12.16 -10.86 -12.28
C ILE A 455 -11.02 -9.91 -12.62
N TYR A 456 -11.00 -9.35 -13.84
CA TYR A 456 -9.89 -8.53 -14.33
C TYR A 456 -10.25 -7.04 -14.50
N HIS A 457 -11.46 -6.65 -14.06
CA HIS A 457 -12.02 -5.29 -14.05
C HIS A 457 -12.26 -4.65 -15.43
N GLU A 458 -12.12 -5.40 -16.53
CA GLU A 458 -12.25 -4.84 -17.88
C GLU A 458 -13.68 -4.34 -18.16
N PRO A 459 -13.87 -3.31 -19.02
CA PRO A 459 -15.20 -2.85 -19.40
C PRO A 459 -16.05 -4.01 -19.93
N LYS A 460 -17.28 -4.20 -19.41
CA LYS A 460 -18.16 -5.31 -19.86
C LYS A 460 -18.34 -5.27 -21.38
N ALA A 461 -18.03 -6.38 -22.04
CA ALA A 461 -18.00 -6.46 -23.49
C ALA A 461 -19.39 -6.21 -24.10
N LYS A 462 -19.47 -5.24 -25.01
CA LYS A 462 -20.68 -4.95 -25.80
C LYS A 462 -20.81 -6.02 -26.88
N ILE A 463 -21.91 -6.79 -26.85
CA ILE A 463 -22.18 -7.80 -27.88
C ILE A 463 -22.57 -7.11 -29.20
N VAL A 464 -21.89 -7.46 -30.28
CA VAL A 464 -22.17 -6.99 -31.65
C VAL A 464 -22.44 -8.17 -32.59
N PRO A 465 -23.32 -8.05 -33.60
CA PRO A 465 -23.77 -9.18 -34.41
C PRO A 465 -22.87 -9.48 -35.63
N SER A 466 -21.93 -8.62 -36.00
CA SER A 466 -21.05 -8.84 -37.17
C SER A 466 -19.71 -8.08 -37.08
N ILE A 467 -18.70 -8.55 -37.83
CA ILE A 467 -17.43 -7.82 -38.03
C ILE A 467 -17.68 -6.48 -38.70
N GLY A 468 -18.55 -6.41 -39.72
CA GLY A 468 -18.87 -5.15 -40.40
C GLY A 468 -19.31 -4.08 -39.40
N GLN A 469 -20.30 -4.39 -38.58
CA GLN A 469 -20.76 -3.48 -37.53
C GLN A 469 -19.69 -3.20 -36.47
N LEU A 470 -18.85 -4.17 -36.09
CA LEU A 470 -17.73 -3.93 -35.17
C LEU A 470 -16.76 -2.89 -35.72
N LEU A 471 -16.35 -3.03 -36.99
CA LEU A 471 -15.38 -2.16 -37.66
C LEU A 471 -15.97 -0.78 -38.01
N GLU A 472 -17.27 -0.70 -38.25
CA GLU A 472 -18.02 0.57 -38.38
C GLU A 472 -18.17 1.30 -37.03
N THR A 473 -18.27 0.56 -35.93
CA THR A 473 -18.53 1.11 -34.58
C THR A 473 -17.25 1.48 -33.82
N ALA A 474 -16.14 0.78 -34.05
CA ALA A 474 -15.01 0.77 -33.13
C ALA A 474 -13.63 0.70 -33.82
N GLU A 475 -12.72 1.59 -33.41
CA GLU A 475 -11.30 1.50 -33.75
C GLU A 475 -10.60 0.51 -32.82
N ILE A 476 -10.23 -0.67 -33.30
CA ILE A 476 -9.64 -1.72 -32.46
C ILE A 476 -8.14 -1.46 -32.24
N GLN A 477 -7.67 -1.51 -30.99
CA GLN A 477 -6.24 -1.48 -30.65
C GLN A 477 -5.66 -2.88 -30.44
N LYS A 478 -6.32 -3.74 -29.64
CA LYS A 478 -5.93 -5.15 -29.44
C LYS A 478 -7.12 -6.09 -29.54
N VAL A 479 -6.85 -7.36 -29.85
CA VAL A 479 -7.84 -8.45 -29.78
C VAL A 479 -7.31 -9.52 -28.84
N LEU A 480 -8.11 -9.94 -27.88
CA LEU A 480 -7.79 -10.97 -26.89
C LEU A 480 -8.63 -12.22 -27.16
N PHE A 481 -7.98 -13.38 -27.28
CA PHE A 481 -8.60 -14.69 -27.37
C PHE A 481 -8.55 -15.41 -26.03
N LEU A 482 -9.64 -16.12 -25.72
CA LEU A 482 -9.87 -16.81 -24.45
C LEU A 482 -10.03 -18.31 -24.71
N GLU A 483 -9.11 -19.12 -24.19
CA GLU A 483 -9.12 -20.58 -24.30
C GLU A 483 -8.28 -21.22 -23.20
N THR A 484 -8.43 -22.53 -23.02
CA THR A 484 -7.55 -23.38 -22.22
C THR A 484 -6.08 -23.18 -22.58
N PRO A 485 -5.15 -23.17 -21.59
CA PRO A 485 -3.71 -23.02 -21.84
C PRO A 485 -3.16 -24.07 -22.81
N GLU A 486 -3.72 -25.28 -22.79
CA GLU A 486 -3.40 -26.38 -23.71
C GLU A 486 -3.73 -26.02 -25.16
N ARG A 487 -4.92 -25.45 -25.44
CA ARG A 487 -5.29 -25.04 -26.81
C ARG A 487 -4.56 -23.77 -27.25
N ILE A 488 -4.27 -22.84 -26.34
CA ILE A 488 -3.47 -21.66 -26.67
C ILE A 488 -2.05 -22.05 -27.06
N SER A 489 -1.37 -22.84 -26.23
CA SER A 489 0.01 -23.26 -26.48
C SER A 489 0.16 -24.20 -27.68
N SER A 490 -0.75 -25.17 -27.87
CA SER A 490 -0.65 -26.16 -28.95
C SER A 490 -1.22 -25.72 -30.30
N ALA A 491 -2.22 -24.82 -30.32
CA ALA A 491 -2.94 -24.47 -31.54
C ALA A 491 -3.01 -22.97 -31.84
N LEU A 492 -3.56 -22.15 -30.94
CA LEU A 492 -3.81 -20.72 -31.27
C LEU A 492 -2.51 -19.93 -31.43
N ARG A 493 -1.55 -20.06 -30.51
CA ARG A 493 -0.28 -19.31 -30.58
C ARG A 493 0.58 -19.71 -31.79
N PRO A 494 0.79 -21.01 -32.10
CA PRO A 494 1.50 -21.40 -33.32
C PRO A 494 0.78 -21.01 -34.61
N TYR A 495 -0.57 -21.08 -34.64
CA TYR A 495 -1.34 -20.62 -35.78
C TYR A 495 -1.13 -19.12 -36.01
N TRP A 496 -1.42 -18.30 -35.00
CA TRP A 496 -1.40 -16.85 -35.14
C TRP A 496 0.02 -16.33 -35.44
N ALA A 497 1.04 -16.83 -34.76
CA ALA A 497 2.43 -16.41 -35.00
C ALA A 497 2.86 -16.56 -36.47
N LYS A 498 2.30 -17.54 -37.20
CA LYS A 498 2.49 -17.70 -38.64
C LYS A 498 1.48 -16.89 -39.47
N ALA A 499 0.21 -16.85 -39.08
CA ALA A 499 -0.85 -16.25 -39.88
C ALA A 499 -0.72 -14.71 -40.00
N ILE A 500 -0.27 -14.03 -38.94
CA ILE A 500 -0.09 -12.57 -38.90
C ILE A 500 1.37 -12.12 -38.99
N GLU A 501 2.28 -12.99 -39.44
CA GLU A 501 3.70 -12.67 -39.61
C GLU A 501 3.89 -11.38 -40.43
N GLY A 502 4.67 -10.44 -39.90
CA GLY A 502 4.90 -9.11 -40.48
C GLY A 502 3.75 -8.10 -40.36
N ARG A 503 2.50 -8.54 -40.11
CA ARG A 503 1.30 -7.68 -40.05
C ARG A 503 0.88 -7.31 -38.62
N ALA A 504 1.09 -8.20 -37.66
CA ALA A 504 0.84 -7.97 -36.23
C ALA A 504 1.82 -8.79 -35.38
N HIS A 505 1.66 -8.78 -34.05
CA HIS A 505 2.45 -9.54 -33.10
C HIS A 505 1.54 -10.29 -32.11
N VAL A 506 2.03 -11.42 -31.59
CA VAL A 506 1.31 -12.29 -30.64
C VAL A 506 1.92 -12.12 -29.25
N VAL A 507 1.15 -11.58 -28.32
CA VAL A 507 1.51 -11.43 -26.90
C VAL A 507 0.67 -12.42 -26.07
N GLN A 508 1.20 -12.88 -24.94
CA GLN A 508 0.49 -13.75 -24.01
C GLN A 508 0.79 -13.27 -22.59
N ALA A 509 -0.20 -12.67 -21.94
CA ALA A 509 -0.07 -12.14 -20.58
C ALA A 509 -0.43 -13.18 -19.50
N GLN A 510 -1.42 -14.04 -19.79
CA GLN A 510 -1.84 -15.15 -18.91
C GLN A 510 -1.87 -16.47 -19.70
N PRO A 511 -1.79 -17.63 -19.04
CA PRO A 511 -1.80 -18.93 -19.72
C PRO A 511 -3.03 -19.16 -20.61
N ASP A 512 -4.19 -18.64 -20.21
CA ASP A 512 -5.50 -18.74 -20.86
C ASP A 512 -5.87 -17.53 -21.76
N MET A 513 -4.93 -16.61 -21.99
CA MET A 513 -5.16 -15.34 -22.69
C MET A 513 -4.13 -15.05 -23.78
N LEU A 514 -4.55 -15.09 -25.05
CA LEU A 514 -3.69 -14.79 -26.19
C LEU A 514 -4.08 -13.47 -26.85
N GLU A 515 -3.18 -12.49 -26.85
CA GLU A 515 -3.41 -11.16 -27.43
C GLU A 515 -2.79 -11.02 -28.82
N LEU A 516 -3.52 -10.42 -29.74
CA LEU A 516 -2.99 -9.86 -30.98
C LEU A 516 -2.90 -8.34 -30.85
N VAL A 517 -1.70 -7.84 -31.10
CA VAL A 517 -1.37 -6.41 -31.06
C VAL A 517 -0.64 -6.00 -32.34
N PRO A 518 -0.66 -4.72 -32.74
CA PRO A 518 0.16 -4.19 -33.83
C PRO A 518 1.65 -4.58 -33.75
N PRO A 519 2.40 -4.56 -34.87
CA PRO A 519 3.85 -4.79 -34.84
C PRO A 519 4.58 -3.74 -33.98
N ALA A 520 5.66 -4.15 -33.30
CA ALA A 520 6.46 -3.31 -32.41
C ALA A 520 5.66 -2.61 -31.28
N THR A 521 4.73 -3.36 -30.68
CA THR A 521 3.97 -2.96 -29.49
C THR A 521 4.69 -3.43 -28.22
N SER A 522 4.93 -2.52 -27.27
CA SER A 522 5.47 -2.83 -25.95
C SER A 522 5.10 -1.74 -24.94
N LYS A 523 5.05 -2.09 -23.64
CA LYS A 523 4.92 -1.09 -22.56
C LYS A 523 6.07 -0.09 -22.62
N GLY A 524 7.30 -0.56 -22.82
CA GLY A 524 8.50 0.29 -22.92
C GLY A 524 8.40 1.37 -24.00
N ASN A 525 7.85 1.06 -25.17
CA ASN A 525 7.60 2.06 -26.21
C ASN A 525 6.53 3.09 -25.76
N GLY A 526 5.44 2.63 -25.14
CA GLY A 526 4.41 3.52 -24.58
C GLY A 526 4.95 4.45 -23.48
N VAL A 527 5.79 3.92 -22.58
CA VAL A 527 6.51 4.69 -21.55
C VAL A 527 7.45 5.70 -22.19
N LYS A 528 8.24 5.31 -23.19
CA LYS A 528 9.14 6.21 -23.93
C LYS A 528 8.38 7.38 -24.59
N VAL A 529 7.21 7.12 -25.18
CA VAL A 529 6.35 8.18 -25.74
C VAL A 529 5.86 9.13 -24.64
N LEU A 530 5.51 8.62 -23.45
CA LEU A 530 5.08 9.43 -22.32
C LEU A 530 6.23 10.28 -21.74
N LEU A 531 7.40 9.69 -21.50
CA LEU A 531 8.59 10.40 -21.00
C LEU A 531 9.00 11.54 -21.95
N ASN A 532 9.00 11.28 -23.27
CA ASN A 532 9.25 12.30 -24.29
C ASN A 532 8.23 13.46 -24.24
N HIS A 533 6.93 13.15 -24.08
CA HIS A 533 5.89 14.17 -23.98
C HIS A 533 6.01 15.03 -22.71
N LEU A 534 6.40 14.40 -21.60
CA LEU A 534 6.59 15.07 -20.30
C LEU A 534 7.96 15.72 -20.13
N SER A 535 8.88 15.55 -21.10
CA SER A 535 10.28 16.01 -21.04
C SER A 535 11.08 15.46 -19.84
N ILE A 536 10.85 14.20 -19.47
CA ILE A 536 11.51 13.49 -18.37
C ILE A 536 12.68 12.66 -18.91
N SER A 537 13.85 12.69 -18.26
CA SER A 537 14.91 11.71 -18.57
C SER A 537 14.61 10.36 -17.92
N PRO A 538 14.85 9.21 -18.58
CA PRO A 538 14.76 7.91 -17.92
C PRO A 538 15.68 7.76 -16.70
N ASP A 539 16.72 8.60 -16.57
CA ASP A 539 17.53 8.75 -15.35
C ASP A 539 16.67 9.00 -14.10
N GLU A 540 15.53 9.68 -14.24
CA GLU A 540 14.63 10.08 -13.16
C GLU A 540 13.50 9.07 -12.91
N VAL A 541 13.59 7.87 -13.50
CA VAL A 541 12.52 6.86 -13.58
C VAL A 541 12.95 5.54 -12.96
N MET A 542 12.11 5.05 -12.05
CA MET A 542 12.10 3.64 -11.63
C MET A 542 10.96 2.90 -12.33
N ALA A 543 11.13 1.61 -12.61
CA ALA A 543 10.10 0.74 -13.15
C ALA A 543 9.92 -0.52 -12.31
N ILE A 544 8.69 -1.04 -12.22
CA ILE A 544 8.36 -2.29 -11.52
C ILE A 544 7.44 -3.12 -12.43
N GLY A 545 7.75 -4.41 -12.60
CA GLY A 545 7.02 -5.34 -13.46
C GLY A 545 7.41 -6.81 -13.21
N ASP A 546 6.80 -7.74 -13.94
CA ASP A 546 7.09 -9.19 -13.82
C ASP A 546 6.93 -9.99 -15.13
N GLY A 547 6.13 -9.50 -16.08
CA GLY A 547 5.86 -10.17 -17.36
C GLY A 547 6.96 -9.98 -18.41
N GLU A 548 6.89 -10.72 -19.53
CA GLU A 548 7.81 -10.51 -20.67
C GLU A 548 7.57 -9.15 -21.35
N ASN A 549 6.34 -8.63 -21.27
CA ASN A 549 5.93 -7.32 -21.76
C ASN A 549 6.49 -6.14 -20.95
N ASP A 550 7.06 -6.38 -19.76
CA ASP A 550 7.74 -5.36 -18.94
C ASP A 550 9.22 -5.17 -19.27
N ILE A 551 9.85 -6.12 -19.96
CA ILE A 551 11.30 -6.15 -20.22
C ILE A 551 11.81 -4.81 -20.78
N GLU A 552 11.15 -4.26 -21.80
CA GLU A 552 11.52 -2.98 -22.42
C GLU A 552 11.26 -1.76 -21.51
N MET A 553 10.35 -1.86 -20.54
CA MET A 553 10.10 -0.79 -19.56
C MET A 553 11.16 -0.82 -18.45
N LEU A 554 11.49 -2.01 -17.95
CA LEU A 554 12.53 -2.23 -16.95
C LEU A 554 13.92 -1.83 -17.45
N GLN A 555 14.23 -2.11 -18.72
CA GLN A 555 15.47 -1.70 -19.38
C GLN A 555 15.52 -0.21 -19.80
N LEU A 556 14.37 0.44 -19.92
CA LEU A 556 14.30 1.88 -20.25
C LEU A 556 14.53 2.74 -19.01
N ALA A 557 14.00 2.34 -17.86
CA ALA A 557 14.18 3.03 -16.58
C ALA A 557 15.64 2.98 -16.11
N SER A 558 16.08 3.97 -15.31
CA SER A 558 17.39 3.92 -14.67
C SER A 558 17.48 2.91 -13.53
N PHE A 559 16.31 2.48 -13.02
CA PHE A 559 16.21 1.39 -12.06
C PHE A 559 14.94 0.54 -12.29
N GLY A 560 15.08 -0.58 -12.99
CA GLY A 560 14.06 -1.60 -13.12
C GLY A 560 14.09 -2.61 -11.97
N VAL A 561 12.93 -2.94 -11.42
CA VAL A 561 12.71 -4.01 -10.44
C VAL A 561 11.80 -5.07 -11.05
N ALA A 562 12.28 -6.31 -11.13
CA ALA A 562 11.44 -7.47 -11.46
C ALA A 562 10.93 -8.12 -10.17
N LEU A 563 9.63 -8.45 -10.08
CA LEU A 563 9.15 -9.23 -8.93
C LEU A 563 9.56 -10.72 -9.04
N ALA A 564 9.71 -11.41 -7.90
CA ALA A 564 10.20 -12.79 -7.86
C ALA A 564 9.32 -13.80 -8.62
N ASN A 565 8.01 -13.53 -8.75
CA ASN A 565 7.07 -14.32 -9.56
C ASN A 565 7.30 -14.18 -11.08
N GLY A 566 8.04 -13.15 -11.51
CA GLY A 566 8.31 -12.88 -12.92
C GLY A 566 9.22 -13.90 -13.60
N SER A 567 9.24 -13.86 -14.93
CA SER A 567 10.04 -14.79 -15.74
C SER A 567 11.54 -14.61 -15.52
N ASP A 568 12.34 -15.64 -15.75
CA ASP A 568 13.81 -15.54 -15.65
C ASP A 568 14.40 -14.54 -16.66
N LYS A 569 13.72 -14.32 -17.81
CA LYS A 569 14.07 -13.26 -18.76
C LYS A 569 13.80 -11.86 -18.17
N THR A 570 12.67 -11.68 -17.51
CA THR A 570 12.27 -10.41 -16.89
C THR A 570 13.20 -10.08 -15.72
N LYS A 571 13.50 -11.05 -14.87
CA LYS A 571 14.46 -10.92 -13.77
C LYS A 571 15.89 -10.63 -14.26
N ALA A 572 16.30 -11.18 -15.39
CA ALA A 572 17.58 -10.86 -16.04
C ALA A 572 17.60 -9.51 -16.78
N ALA A 573 16.44 -8.85 -16.95
CA ALA A 573 16.32 -7.53 -17.58
C ALA A 573 16.24 -6.36 -16.58
N ALA A 574 16.07 -6.65 -15.29
CA ALA A 574 15.98 -5.68 -14.20
C ALA A 574 17.34 -5.47 -13.51
N ASN A 575 17.44 -4.40 -12.72
CA ASN A 575 18.62 -4.12 -11.88
C ASN A 575 18.62 -4.95 -10.59
N VAL A 576 17.43 -5.24 -10.05
CA VAL A 576 17.22 -6.06 -8.84
C VAL A 576 15.95 -6.91 -8.97
N ILE A 577 15.85 -7.93 -8.12
CA ILE A 577 14.67 -8.79 -7.99
C ILE A 577 14.03 -8.50 -6.61
N GLY A 578 12.77 -8.07 -6.59
CA GLY A 578 11.98 -7.88 -5.36
C GLY A 578 11.20 -9.13 -4.95
N ALA A 579 10.50 -9.10 -3.81
CA ALA A 579 9.56 -10.17 -3.42
C ALA A 579 8.40 -10.32 -4.44
N THR A 580 7.54 -11.32 -4.24
CA THR A 580 6.39 -11.55 -5.12
C THR A 580 5.28 -10.51 -4.94
N ASN A 581 4.36 -10.41 -5.90
CA ASN A 581 3.14 -9.61 -5.78
C ASN A 581 2.21 -10.03 -4.63
N ASP A 582 2.23 -11.31 -4.22
CA ASP A 582 1.53 -11.80 -3.03
C ASP A 582 2.23 -11.41 -1.70
N GLU A 583 3.48 -10.96 -1.75
CA GLU A 583 4.33 -10.57 -0.60
C GLU A 583 4.55 -9.05 -0.50
N ASP A 584 3.67 -8.24 -1.13
CA ASP A 584 3.77 -6.78 -1.22
C ASP A 584 5.04 -6.28 -1.95
N GLY A 585 5.50 -6.99 -2.98
CA GLY A 585 6.75 -6.67 -3.71
C GLY A 585 6.85 -5.23 -4.24
N VAL A 586 5.73 -4.59 -4.61
CA VAL A 586 5.70 -3.16 -4.99
C VAL A 586 5.98 -2.26 -3.79
N ALA A 587 5.37 -2.53 -2.63
CA ALA A 587 5.67 -1.78 -1.42
C ALA A 587 7.13 -1.92 -1.00
N GLN A 588 7.67 -3.15 -0.98
CA GLN A 588 9.08 -3.39 -0.70
C GLN A 588 9.98 -2.62 -1.65
N ALA A 589 9.72 -2.69 -2.97
CA ALA A 589 10.52 -1.99 -3.96
C ALA A 589 10.52 -0.46 -3.76
N ILE A 590 9.37 0.12 -3.42
CA ILE A 590 9.26 1.55 -3.08
C ILE A 590 10.12 1.87 -1.84
N TYR A 591 9.97 1.10 -0.76
CA TYR A 591 10.66 1.36 0.51
C TYR A 591 12.19 1.15 0.45
N GLU A 592 12.68 0.19 -0.34
CA GLU A 592 14.11 -0.10 -0.49
C GLU A 592 14.81 0.78 -1.54
N TYR A 593 14.15 1.05 -2.68
CA TYR A 593 14.81 1.65 -3.84
C TYR A 593 14.30 3.05 -4.19
N ALA A 594 13.00 3.34 -4.08
CA ALA A 594 12.48 4.66 -4.47
C ALA A 594 12.87 5.78 -3.50
N PHE A 595 12.94 5.45 -2.20
CA PHE A 595 13.52 6.30 -1.17
C PHE A 595 15.03 6.07 -1.16
#